data_AF-A0A957YE95-F1
#
_entry.id   AF-A0A957YE95-F1
#
_cell.length_a   1.000
_cell.length_b   1.000
_cell.length_c   1.000
_cell.angle_alpha   90.00
_cell.angle_beta   90.00
_cell.angle_gamma   90.00
#
_symmetry.space_group_name_H-M   'P 1'
#
loop_
_entity.id
_entity.type
_entity.pdbx_description
1 polymer ?
#
loop_
_entity_poly.entity_id
_entity_poly.type
_entity_poly.pdbx_seq_one_letter_code
_entity_poly.pdbx_strand_id
1 'polypeptide(L)'
;MCNIFTTLAISTDRRLIVQCEHGTLHLTWDTVTMHLSPALFHELVELLKECSSTSFTQIRRQRCLMNYYENHQYYQLWFQSIALNLAPVDFMILVDMVTVALAEMQKQPPSSGSHSIDDGFNTIPASPGASFSLN
;
A
#
# COMPACT_ATOMS: atom_id res chain seq x y z
N MET A 1 14.83 2.41 -6.31
CA MET A 1 14.97 3.18 -5.06
C MET A 1 13.89 4.22 -5.08
N CYS A 2 13.05 4.32 -4.03
CA CYS A 2 11.98 5.33 -3.96
C CYS A 2 12.58 6.65 -3.48
N ASN A 3 12.13 7.75 -4.06
CA ASN A 3 12.70 9.08 -3.80
C ASN A 3 11.72 10.01 -3.06
N ILE A 4 10.41 9.73 -3.13
CA ILE A 4 9.39 10.58 -2.52
C ILE A 4 8.49 9.71 -1.64
N PHE A 5 8.31 10.13 -0.38
CA PHE A 5 7.47 9.44 0.56
C PHE A 5 6.42 10.39 1.13
N THR A 6 5.18 9.93 1.12
CA THR A 6 4.08 10.56 1.83
C THR A 6 3.83 9.78 3.10
N THR A 7 4.00 10.41 4.26
CA THR A 7 3.65 9.81 5.56
C THR A 7 2.14 9.70 5.69
N LEU A 8 1.67 8.47 5.92
CA LEU A 8 0.24 8.17 6.11
C LEU A 8 -0.10 8.00 7.59
N ALA A 9 0.79 7.39 8.38
CA ALA A 9 0.64 7.28 9.83
C ALA A 9 2.01 7.19 10.50
N ILE A 10 2.12 7.74 11.71
CA ILE A 10 3.34 7.69 12.52
C ILE A 10 2.97 7.51 13.99
N SER A 11 3.57 6.52 14.64
CA SER A 11 3.51 6.32 16.09
C SER A 11 4.83 6.72 16.74
N THR A 12 5.95 6.32 16.14
CA THR A 12 7.31 6.71 16.55
C THR A 12 8.21 6.88 15.31
N ASP A 13 9.46 7.30 15.50
CA ASP A 13 10.48 7.35 14.44
C ASP A 13 10.77 5.97 13.81
N ARG A 14 10.41 4.87 14.50
CA ARG A 14 10.58 3.49 14.03
C ARG A 14 9.28 2.76 13.76
N ARG A 15 8.14 3.44 13.88
CA ARG A 15 6.80 2.87 13.64
C ARG A 15 6.02 3.85 12.79
N LEU A 16 6.07 3.63 11.48
CA LEU A 16 5.43 4.50 10.49
C LEU A 16 4.94 3.72 9.27
N ILE A 17 3.88 4.24 8.67
CA ILE A 17 3.36 3.82 7.37
C ILE A 17 3.54 5.00 6.42
N VAL A 18 4.32 4.80 5.37
CA VAL A 18 4.49 5.77 4.28
C VAL A 18 4.09 5.13 2.97
N GLN A 19 3.71 5.96 2.00
CA GLN A 19 3.51 5.56 0.61
C GLN A 19 4.55 6.22 -0.27
N CYS A 20 5.20 5.43 -1.13
CA CYS A 20 6.12 5.96 -2.13
C CYS A 20 5.39 6.50 -3.37
N GLU A 21 6.10 7.20 -4.25
CA GLU A 21 5.59 7.72 -5.52
C GLU A 21 5.00 6.65 -6.45
N HIS A 22 5.38 5.38 -6.28
CA HIS A 22 4.87 4.25 -7.05
C HIS A 22 3.63 3.59 -6.44
N GLY A 23 3.06 4.18 -5.38
CA GLY A 23 1.88 3.68 -4.68
C GLY A 23 2.12 2.50 -3.73
N THR A 24 3.35 1.97 -3.65
CA THR A 24 3.73 0.93 -2.67
C THR A 24 3.78 1.54 -1.27
N LEU A 25 3.20 0.85 -0.30
CA LEU A 25 3.23 1.22 1.11
C LEU A 25 4.43 0.56 1.79
N HIS A 26 5.09 1.31 2.67
CA HIS A 26 6.17 0.82 3.51
C HIS A 26 5.68 0.89 4.96
N LEU A 27 5.42 -0.28 5.54
CA LEU A 27 5.13 -0.44 6.96
C LEU A 27 6.46 -0.72 7.66
N THR A 28 6.96 0.27 8.40
CA THR A 28 8.15 0.11 9.24
C THR A 28 7.73 -0.20 10.66
N TRP A 29 8.29 -1.27 11.21
CA TRP A 29 8.10 -1.72 12.58
C TRP A 29 9.46 -2.04 13.20
N ASP A 30 9.94 -1.13 14.04
CA ASP A 30 11.22 -1.16 14.72
C ASP A 30 12.42 -1.21 13.75
N THR A 31 12.91 -2.42 13.43
CA THR A 31 14.07 -2.63 12.54
C THR A 31 13.69 -3.28 11.21
N VAL A 32 12.41 -3.57 11.01
CA VAL A 32 11.89 -4.26 9.82
C VAL A 32 10.99 -3.31 9.04
N THR A 33 11.20 -3.25 7.74
CA THR A 33 10.28 -2.56 6.82
C THR A 33 9.68 -3.58 5.86
N MET A 34 8.36 -3.64 5.81
CA MET A 34 7.62 -4.47 4.88
C MET A 34 7.04 -3.62 3.77
N HIS A 35 7.22 -4.07 2.53
CA HIS A 35 6.63 -3.44 1.36
C HIS A 35 5.29 -4.10 1.06
N LEU A 36 4.22 -3.31 1.09
CA LEU A 36 2.87 -3.76 0.86
C LEU A 36 2.35 -3.11 -0.43
N SER A 37 1.85 -3.93 -1.34
CA SER A 37 1.02 -3.40 -2.43
C SER A 37 -0.30 -2.86 -1.86
N PRO A 38 -0.99 -1.93 -2.55
CA PRO A 38 -2.30 -1.44 -2.09
C PRO A 38 -3.30 -2.56 -1.81
N ALA A 39 -3.31 -3.61 -2.63
CA ALA A 39 -4.17 -4.77 -2.43
C ALA A 39 -3.82 -5.55 -1.14
N LEU A 40 -2.53 -5.72 -0.85
CA LEU A 40 -2.09 -6.39 0.38
C LEU A 40 -2.40 -5.54 1.62
N PHE A 41 -2.26 -4.22 1.51
CA PHE A 41 -2.65 -3.30 2.57
C PHE A 41 -4.16 -3.33 2.85
N HIS A 42 -5.00 -3.41 1.81
CA HIS A 42 -6.44 -3.62 1.99
C HIS A 42 -6.77 -4.96 2.68
N GLU A 43 -6.08 -6.05 2.32
CA GLU A 43 -6.25 -7.32 3.03
C GLU A 43 -5.87 -7.21 4.52
N LEU A 44 -4.81 -6.45 4.84
CA LEU A 44 -4.42 -6.17 6.22
C LEU A 44 -5.50 -5.39 6.97
N VAL A 45 -6.04 -4.33 6.36
CA VAL A 45 -7.14 -3.53 6.95
C VAL A 45 -8.31 -4.44 7.32
N GLU A 46 -8.77 -5.27 6.38
CA GLU A 46 -9.92 -6.15 6.62
C GLU A 46 -9.62 -7.24 7.66
N LEU A 47 -8.39 -7.79 7.66
CA LEU A 47 -7.94 -8.70 8.70
C LEU A 47 -8.00 -8.06 10.10
N LEU A 48 -7.48 -6.83 10.25
CA LEU A 48 -7.44 -6.13 11.54
C LEU A 48 -8.82 -5.70 12.03
N LYS A 49 -9.73 -5.30 11.12
CA LYS A 49 -11.13 -5.05 11.45
C LYS A 49 -11.81 -6.28 12.02
N GLU A 50 -11.61 -7.43 11.39
CA GLU A 50 -12.18 -8.69 11.86
C GLU A 50 -11.65 -9.05 13.26
N CYS A 51 -10.32 -8.96 13.45
CA CYS A 51 -9.67 -9.18 14.75
C CYS A 51 -10.24 -8.29 15.86
N SER A 52 -10.69 -7.07 15.53
CA SER A 52 -11.24 -6.12 16.52
C SER A 52 -12.71 -6.39 16.88
N SER A 53 -13.40 -7.23 16.10
CA SER A 53 -14.85 -7.44 16.21
C SER A 53 -15.25 -8.79 16.81
N THR A 54 -14.34 -9.76 16.84
CA THR A 54 -14.61 -11.14 17.25
C THR A 54 -13.49 -11.67 18.13
N SER A 55 -13.81 -12.64 19.00
CA SER A 55 -12.78 -13.45 19.64
C SER A 55 -12.22 -14.44 18.62
N PHE A 56 -10.90 -14.62 18.59
CA PHE A 56 -10.24 -15.49 17.62
C PHE A 56 -8.97 -16.10 18.21
N THR A 57 -8.63 -17.30 17.73
CA THR A 57 -7.29 -17.89 17.87
C THR A 57 -6.49 -17.72 16.58
N GLN A 58 -7.17 -17.72 15.44
CA GLN A 58 -6.58 -17.54 14.13
C GLN A 58 -7.58 -16.91 13.16
N ILE A 59 -7.13 -15.94 12.37
CA ILE A 59 -7.86 -15.37 11.23
C ILE A 59 -6.94 -15.34 10.02
N ARG A 60 -7.40 -15.89 8.89
CA ARG A 60 -6.61 -15.99 7.66
C ARG A 60 -7.27 -15.27 6.49
N ARG A 61 -6.49 -14.46 5.80
CA ARG A 61 -6.78 -13.90 4.48
C ARG A 61 -5.85 -14.54 3.44
N GLN A 62 -5.96 -14.13 2.18
CA GLN A 62 -5.22 -14.75 1.09
C GLN A 62 -3.70 -14.66 1.31
N ARG A 63 -3.21 -13.49 1.75
CA ARG A 63 -1.77 -13.23 1.94
C ARG A 63 -1.38 -12.81 3.36
N CYS A 64 -2.36 -12.65 4.24
CA CYS A 64 -2.17 -12.26 5.63
C CYS A 64 -2.76 -13.31 6.58
N LEU A 65 -2.15 -13.49 7.74
CA LEU A 65 -2.64 -14.39 8.79
C LEU A 65 -2.39 -13.75 10.15
N MET A 66 -3.39 -13.73 11.02
CA MET A 66 -3.25 -13.35 12.41
C MET A 66 -3.45 -14.58 13.29
N ASN A 67 -2.51 -14.84 14.20
CA ASN A 67 -2.70 -15.78 15.30
C ASN A 67 -2.76 -15.01 16.62
N TYR A 68 -3.57 -15.47 17.56
CA TYR A 68 -3.56 -15.02 18.94
C TYR A 68 -3.25 -16.20 19.86
N TYR A 69 -2.22 -16.03 20.69
CA TYR A 69 -1.74 -17.06 21.61
C TYR A 69 -2.12 -16.70 23.05
N GLU A 70 -3.26 -17.21 23.52
CA GLU A 70 -3.81 -16.91 24.85
C GLU A 70 -2.82 -17.16 25.99
N ASN A 71 -2.07 -18.26 25.95
CA ASN A 71 -1.14 -18.63 27.03
C ASN A 71 -0.02 -17.60 27.27
N HIS A 72 0.34 -16.86 26.22
CA HIS A 72 1.45 -15.91 26.25
C HIS A 72 0.99 -14.47 25.97
N GLN A 73 -0.31 -14.27 25.75
CA GLN A 73 -0.94 -12.97 25.51
C GLN A 73 -0.22 -12.16 24.41
N TYR A 74 0.06 -12.78 23.26
CA TYR A 74 0.64 -12.08 22.12
C TYR A 74 -0.06 -12.44 20.81
N TYR A 75 0.08 -11.53 19.86
CA TYR A 75 -0.43 -11.65 18.51
C TYR A 75 0.75 -11.94 17.57
N GLN A 76 0.51 -12.76 16.56
CA GLN A 76 1.50 -12.98 15.50
C GLN A 76 0.85 -12.71 14.16
N LEU A 77 1.31 -11.65 13.51
CA LEU A 77 0.86 -11.24 12.19
C LEU A 77 1.86 -11.72 11.15
N TRP A 78 1.39 -12.55 10.23
CA TRP A 78 2.14 -13.02 9.08
C TRP A 78 1.75 -12.27 7.82
N PHE A 79 2.77 -11.82 7.08
CA PHE A 79 2.68 -11.37 5.70
C PHE A 79 3.56 -12.28 4.86
N GLN A 80 2.95 -13.17 4.08
CA GLN A 80 3.69 -14.18 3.32
C GLN A 80 4.66 -14.97 4.24
N SER A 81 5.97 -14.75 4.13
CA SER A 81 7.02 -15.42 4.91
C SER A 81 7.58 -14.62 6.08
N ILE A 82 7.10 -13.40 6.33
CA ILE A 82 7.55 -12.54 7.43
C ILE A 82 6.50 -12.54 8.55
N ALA A 83 6.95 -12.71 9.78
CA ALA A 83 6.11 -12.64 10.97
C ALA A 83 6.51 -11.45 11.86
N LEU A 84 5.51 -10.69 12.29
CA LEU A 84 5.61 -9.73 13.39
C LEU A 84 4.98 -10.34 14.64
N ASN A 85 5.75 -10.44 15.72
CA ASN A 85 5.23 -10.76 17.04
C ASN A 85 4.88 -9.45 17.75
N LEU A 86 3.64 -9.31 18.19
CA LEU A 86 3.08 -8.09 18.74
C LEU A 86 2.57 -8.37 20.15
N ALA A 87 3.03 -7.59 21.13
CA ALA A 87 2.35 -7.51 22.42
C ALA A 87 0.94 -6.90 22.22
N PRO A 88 0.02 -7.02 23.19
CA PRO A 88 -1.33 -6.48 23.03
C PRO A 88 -1.36 -4.98 22.77
N VAL A 89 -0.48 -4.23 23.43
CA VAL A 89 -0.33 -2.78 23.18
C VAL A 89 0.18 -2.49 21.76
N ASP A 90 1.11 -3.29 21.26
CA ASP A 90 1.67 -3.14 19.91
C ASP A 90 0.64 -3.48 18.84
N PHE A 91 -0.20 -4.48 19.08
CA PHE A 91 -1.33 -4.80 18.22
C PHE A 91 -2.30 -3.62 18.12
N MET A 92 -2.65 -2.98 19.24
CA MET A 92 -3.52 -1.81 19.23
C MET A 92 -2.89 -0.62 18.48
N ILE A 93 -1.59 -0.39 18.65
CA ILE A 93 -0.85 0.62 17.88
C ILE A 93 -0.92 0.33 16.39
N LEU A 94 -0.73 -0.93 15.97
CA LEU A 94 -0.81 -1.31 14.57
C LEU A 94 -2.21 -1.09 14.00
N VAL A 95 -3.27 -1.45 14.74
CA VAL A 95 -4.66 -1.23 14.33
C VAL A 95 -4.94 0.27 14.12
N ASP A 96 -4.53 1.11 15.06
CA ASP A 96 -4.70 2.56 14.96
C ASP A 96 -3.95 3.12 13.74
N MET A 97 -2.67 2.78 13.60
CA MET A 97 -1.85 3.23 12.47
C MET A 97 -2.43 2.83 11.12
N VAL A 98 -2.89 1.58 10.96
CA VAL A 98 -3.49 1.11 9.70
C VAL A 98 -4.81 1.84 9.43
N THR A 99 -5.59 2.14 10.48
CA THR A 99 -6.84 2.89 10.36
C THR A 99 -6.59 4.33 9.91
N VAL A 100 -5.63 5.03 10.55
CA VAL A 100 -5.22 6.38 10.17
C VAL A 100 -4.68 6.41 8.74
N ALA A 101 -3.80 5.46 8.39
CA ALA A 101 -3.23 5.40 7.05
C ALA A 101 -4.30 5.19 5.97
N LEU A 102 -5.29 4.32 6.21
CA LEU A 102 -6.42 4.13 5.30
C LEU A 102 -7.23 5.41 5.10
N ALA A 103 -7.49 6.16 6.18
CA ALA A 103 -8.21 7.43 6.10
C ALA A 103 -7.42 8.48 5.31
N GLU A 104 -6.11 8.56 5.50
CA GLU A 104 -5.25 9.47 4.72
C GLU A 104 -5.20 9.11 3.24
N MET A 105 -5.13 7.82 2.90
CA MET A 105 -5.19 7.37 1.50
C MET A 105 -6.50 7.76 0.81
N GLN A 106 -7.62 7.76 1.53
CA GLN A 106 -8.94 8.14 0.99
C GLN A 106 -9.08 9.65 0.77
N LYS A 107 -8.29 10.48 1.45
CA LYS A 107 -8.26 11.93 1.26
C LYS A 107 -7.43 12.34 0.04
N GLN A 108 -6.53 11.48 -0.42
CA GLN A 108 -5.70 11.78 -1.57
C GLN A 108 -6.54 11.73 -2.85
N PRO A 109 -6.39 12.72 -3.76
CA PRO A 109 -7.02 12.64 -5.07
C PRO A 109 -6.51 11.40 -5.80
N PRO A 110 -7.32 10.76 -6.67
CA PRO A 110 -6.85 9.64 -7.48
C PRO A 110 -5.63 10.09 -8.27
N SER A 111 -4.47 9.53 -7.93
CA SER A 111 -3.21 9.81 -8.60
C SER A 111 -3.42 9.60 -10.10
N SER A 112 -3.44 10.69 -10.86
CA SER A 112 -3.55 10.65 -12.31
C SER A 112 -2.39 9.81 -12.82
N GLY A 113 -2.69 8.63 -13.35
CA GLY A 113 -1.69 7.78 -13.97
C GLY A 113 -0.96 8.58 -15.04
N SER A 114 0.33 8.83 -14.83
CA SER A 114 1.23 9.37 -15.83
C SER A 114 1.46 8.32 -16.91
N HIS A 115 0.52 8.22 -17.86
CA HIS A 115 0.83 7.76 -19.21
C HIS A 115 1.18 9.00 -20.04
N SER A 116 2.43 9.43 -19.92
CA SER A 116 3.07 10.24 -20.96
C SER A 116 3.36 9.30 -22.13
N ILE A 117 2.42 9.16 -23.07
CA ILE A 117 2.79 8.79 -24.43
C ILE A 117 3.15 10.10 -25.11
N ASP A 118 4.43 10.39 -25.05
CA ASP A 118 5.11 11.36 -25.88
C ASP A 118 5.29 10.71 -27.26
N ASP A 119 4.29 10.87 -28.14
CA ASP A 119 4.46 10.60 -29.58
C ASP A 119 4.32 11.94 -30.32
N GLY A 120 5.40 12.71 -30.21
CA GLY A 120 5.69 13.76 -31.17
C GLY A 120 5.94 13.16 -32.56
N PHE A 121 4.87 13.04 -33.36
CA PHE A 121 4.99 12.98 -34.81
C PHE A 121 4.46 14.27 -35.42
N ASN A 122 5.42 15.17 -35.67
CA ASN A 122 5.32 16.22 -36.67
C ASN A 122 4.75 15.63 -37.98
N THR A 123 3.51 15.98 -38.33
CA THR A 123 3.01 15.80 -39.69
C THR A 123 2.77 17.18 -40.28
N ILE A 124 3.70 17.59 -41.14
CA ILE A 124 3.63 18.79 -41.97
C ILE A 124 2.45 18.65 -42.93
N PRO A 125 1.47 19.57 -43.00
CA PRO A 125 0.52 19.58 -44.10
C PRO A 125 1.21 20.12 -45.36
N ALA A 126 1.39 19.26 -46.35
CA ALA A 126 1.88 19.63 -47.67
C ALA A 126 0.88 20.53 -48.40
N SER A 127 1.36 21.65 -48.94
CA SER A 127 0.60 22.56 -49.82
C SER A 127 0.12 21.86 -51.09
N PRO A 128 -1.04 22.25 -51.66
CA PRO A 128 -1.58 21.68 -52.89
C PRO A 128 -0.94 22.35 -54.11
N GLY A 129 -0.34 21.57 -55.01
CA GLY A 129 0.26 22.12 -56.23
C GLY A 129 0.64 21.08 -57.27
N ALA A 130 -0.19 21.03 -58.32
CA ALA A 130 0.10 20.60 -59.70
C ALA A 130 0.15 19.10 -60.05
N SER A 131 -0.88 18.73 -60.81
CA SER A 131 -1.06 17.67 -61.81
C SER A 131 0.21 17.17 -62.53
N PHE A 132 0.24 15.89 -62.92
CA PHE A 132 0.15 15.46 -64.34
C PHE A 132 -0.02 13.92 -64.51
N SER A 133 -1.09 13.62 -65.24
CA SER A 133 -1.54 12.51 -66.10
C SER A 133 -0.74 11.23 -66.45
N LEU A 134 -1.54 10.16 -66.59
CA LEU A 134 -1.66 9.13 -67.66
C LEU A 134 -0.59 8.03 -67.83
N ASN A 135 -1.00 6.77 -67.62
CA ASN A 135 -1.46 5.88 -68.71
C ASN A 135 -2.39 4.78 -68.17
#